data_AF-A0A7Y3ZZW9-F1
#
_entry.id   AF-A0A7Y3ZZW9-F1
#
_cell.length_a   1.000
_cell.length_b   1.000
_cell.length_c   1.000
_cell.angle_alpha   90.00
_cell.angle_beta   90.00
_cell.angle_gamma   90.00
#
_symmetry.space_group_name_H-M   'P 1'
#
loop_
_entity.id
_entity.type
_entity.pdbx_description
1 polymer ?
#
loop_
_entity_poly.entity_id
_entity_poly.type
_entity_poly.pdbx_seq_one_letter_code
_entity_poly.pdbx_strand_id
1 'polypeptide(L)'
;MFVMLLLGLACAGGGYYIFYFKPQQDAAEAAERERNKKPTDPLLGKQKEHRHPKPEVTDYYVSPPKLGVREAPRYDAFVESEVYRGEKLHILEKKNGWGRISRYYVYEEGGEEIAEWVPMEALLEISPTITKEERVETVSSYVEKSDDFKQHFEMFVKITDQLLKEKTCTPEDFEETHGWIRSLTFKYRDVYFIYCGGIKQANKIYLDVRTGEIFYR
;
A
#
# COMPACT_ATOMS: atom_id res chain seq x y z
N MET A 1 -56.94 70.75 -0.57
CA MET A 1 -57.93 69.68 -0.30
C MET A 1 -57.84 68.51 -1.29
N PHE A 2 -57.65 68.75 -2.60
CA PHE A 2 -57.52 67.69 -3.61
C PHE A 2 -56.31 66.75 -3.43
N VAL A 3 -55.15 67.27 -3.01
CA VAL A 3 -53.90 66.48 -2.85
C VAL A 3 -54.02 65.43 -1.73
N MET A 4 -54.66 65.78 -0.60
CA MET A 4 -54.87 64.85 0.52
C MET A 4 -55.87 63.74 0.17
N LEU A 5 -56.85 64.05 -0.67
CA LEU A 5 -57.86 63.09 -1.12
C LEU A 5 -57.27 62.07 -2.11
N LEU A 6 -56.36 62.52 -2.99
CA LEU A 6 -55.59 61.64 -3.87
C LEU A 6 -54.61 60.75 -3.09
N LEU A 7 -53.96 61.28 -2.04
CA LEU A 7 -53.09 60.49 -1.16
C LEU A 7 -53.88 59.42 -0.39
N GLY A 8 -55.06 59.76 0.14
CA GLY A 8 -55.94 58.81 0.81
C GLY A 8 -56.41 57.68 -0.10
N LEU A 9 -56.78 57.99 -1.35
CA LEU A 9 -57.17 56.98 -2.34
C LEU A 9 -55.99 56.11 -2.79
N ALA A 10 -54.79 56.68 -2.95
CA ALA A 10 -53.58 55.94 -3.28
C ALA A 10 -53.16 54.98 -2.15
N CYS A 11 -53.24 55.43 -0.88
CA CYS A 11 -52.96 54.58 0.27
C CYS A 11 -54.02 53.48 0.45
N ALA A 12 -55.30 53.76 0.20
CA ALA A 12 -56.37 52.76 0.25
C ALA A 12 -56.22 51.71 -0.87
N GLY A 13 -55.88 52.14 -2.10
CA GLY A 13 -55.60 51.25 -3.23
C GLY A 13 -54.35 50.39 -3.01
N GLY A 14 -53.27 50.98 -2.48
CA GLY A 14 -52.05 50.27 -2.11
C GLY A 14 -52.27 49.24 -1.00
N GLY A 15 -53.08 49.59 0.01
CA GLY A 15 -53.49 48.66 1.07
C GLY A 15 -54.32 47.49 0.53
N TYR A 16 -55.32 47.76 -0.31
CA TYR A 16 -56.12 46.69 -0.94
C TYR A 16 -55.27 45.76 -1.81
N TYR A 17 -54.31 46.31 -2.55
CA TYR A 17 -53.38 45.52 -3.35
C TYR A 17 -52.51 44.61 -2.48
N ILE A 18 -51.90 45.13 -1.40
CA ILE A 18 -50.99 44.35 -0.55
C ILE A 18 -51.73 43.30 0.29
N PHE A 19 -52.90 43.62 0.83
CA PHE A 19 -53.61 42.71 1.75
C PHE A 19 -54.60 41.77 1.07
N TYR A 20 -55.08 42.07 -0.14
CA TYR A 20 -56.10 41.24 -0.81
C TYR A 20 -55.62 40.63 -2.13
N PHE A 21 -54.99 41.42 -3.01
CA PHE A 21 -54.61 40.95 -4.35
C PHE A 21 -53.26 40.23 -4.38
N LYS A 22 -52.25 40.77 -3.69
CA LYS A 22 -50.90 40.20 -3.60
C LYS A 22 -50.90 38.79 -3.00
N PRO A 23 -51.64 38.47 -1.92
CA PRO A 23 -51.68 37.11 -1.39
C PRO A 23 -52.27 36.10 -2.39
N GLN A 24 -53.21 36.53 -3.24
CA GLN A 24 -53.76 35.67 -4.29
C GLN A 24 -52.76 35.42 -5.42
N GLN A 25 -51.98 36.43 -5.81
CA GLN A 25 -50.89 36.27 -6.78
C GLN A 25 -49.78 35.38 -6.22
N ASP A 26 -49.35 35.61 -4.98
CA ASP A 26 -48.34 34.80 -4.32
C ASP A 26 -48.83 33.35 -4.15
N ALA A 27 -50.12 33.13 -3.87
CA ALA A 27 -50.74 31.80 -3.82
C ALA A 27 -50.81 31.12 -5.20
N ALA A 28 -51.12 31.88 -6.26
CA ALA A 28 -51.13 31.37 -7.63
C ALA A 28 -49.72 31.02 -8.12
N GLU A 29 -48.72 31.86 -7.85
CA GLU A 29 -47.32 31.58 -8.13
C GLU A 29 -46.80 30.38 -7.32
N ALA A 30 -47.19 30.26 -6.04
CA ALA A 30 -46.85 29.10 -5.24
C ALA A 30 -47.50 27.82 -5.80
N ALA A 31 -48.75 27.88 -6.23
CA ALA A 31 -49.44 26.76 -6.87
C ALA A 31 -48.79 26.38 -8.22
N GLU A 32 -48.34 27.35 -9.00
CA GLU A 32 -47.64 27.11 -10.27
C GLU A 32 -46.24 26.53 -10.04
N ARG A 33 -45.52 26.98 -8.99
CA ARG A 33 -44.23 26.38 -8.57
C ARG A 33 -44.40 24.95 -8.08
N GLU A 34 -45.47 24.64 -7.36
CA GLU A 34 -45.81 23.27 -6.96
C GLU A 34 -46.21 22.41 -8.17
N ARG A 35 -46.94 22.98 -9.16
CA ARG A 35 -47.33 22.27 -10.39
C ARG A 35 -46.14 22.01 -11.33
N ASN A 36 -45.14 22.88 -11.33
CA ASN A 36 -43.90 22.75 -12.12
C ASN A 36 -42.78 21.99 -11.41
N LYS A 37 -42.94 21.62 -10.12
CA LYS A 37 -42.11 20.56 -9.54
C LYS A 37 -42.45 19.26 -10.24
N LYS A 38 -41.53 18.75 -11.06
CA LYS A 38 -41.60 17.37 -11.55
C LYS A 38 -41.86 16.44 -10.36
N PRO A 39 -42.73 15.43 -10.48
CA PRO A 39 -42.95 14.48 -9.40
C PRO A 39 -41.61 13.90 -8.97
N THR A 40 -41.14 14.26 -7.78
CA THR A 40 -40.09 13.50 -7.12
C THR A 40 -40.71 12.14 -6.84
N ASP A 41 -40.24 11.13 -7.56
CA ASP A 41 -40.68 9.75 -7.40
C ASP A 41 -40.72 9.39 -5.90
N PRO A 42 -41.89 9.01 -5.33
CA PRO A 42 -42.00 8.61 -3.94
C PRO A 42 -41.15 7.38 -3.57
N LEU A 43 -40.56 6.70 -4.55
CA LEU A 43 -39.59 5.62 -4.32
C LEU A 43 -38.18 6.11 -3.96
N LEU A 44 -37.89 7.42 -4.07
CA LEU A 44 -36.60 8.00 -3.67
C LEU A 44 -36.52 8.32 -2.17
N GLY A 45 -37.30 7.62 -1.35
CA GLY A 45 -37.33 7.72 0.10
C GLY A 45 -36.95 6.43 0.81
N LYS A 46 -36.21 5.52 0.16
CA LYS A 46 -35.60 4.36 0.83
C LYS A 46 -34.51 3.66 0.04
N GLN A 47 -33.86 4.32 -0.90
CA GLN A 47 -32.59 3.82 -1.38
C GLN A 47 -31.54 4.34 -0.40
N LYS A 48 -31.13 3.50 0.56
CA LYS A 48 -29.78 3.63 1.09
C LYS A 48 -28.92 3.78 -0.15
N GLU A 49 -28.29 4.94 -0.30
CA GLU A 49 -27.20 5.09 -1.23
C GLU A 49 -26.24 3.96 -0.84
N HIS A 50 -26.30 2.85 -1.58
CA HIS A 50 -25.27 1.85 -1.52
C HIS A 50 -24.06 2.59 -2.08
N ARG A 51 -23.39 3.37 -1.21
CA ARG A 51 -21.97 3.60 -1.34
C ARG A 51 -21.44 2.19 -1.53
N HIS A 52 -21.17 1.82 -2.77
CA HIS A 52 -20.38 0.64 -3.04
C HIS A 52 -19.21 0.75 -2.06
N PRO A 53 -19.02 -0.23 -1.14
CA PRO A 53 -17.88 -0.16 -0.25
C PRO A 53 -16.69 0.07 -1.17
N LYS A 54 -15.93 1.15 -0.90
CA LYS A 54 -14.68 1.44 -1.62
C LYS A 54 -13.99 0.09 -1.77
N PRO A 55 -13.65 -0.36 -3.00
CA PRO A 55 -13.17 -1.72 -3.22
C PRO A 55 -12.12 -1.99 -2.17
N GLU A 56 -12.34 -3.04 -1.36
CA GLU A 56 -11.46 -3.32 -0.23
C GLU A 56 -10.07 -3.53 -0.82
N VAL A 57 -9.16 -2.61 -0.49
CA VAL A 57 -7.78 -2.71 -0.96
C VAL A 57 -7.23 -3.99 -0.38
N THR A 58 -6.90 -4.96 -1.23
CA THR A 58 -6.28 -6.23 -0.82
C THR A 58 -4.77 -6.17 -0.98
N ASP A 59 -4.28 -5.35 -1.91
CA ASP A 59 -2.86 -5.24 -2.21
C ASP A 59 -2.21 -4.11 -1.41
N TYR A 60 -1.16 -4.45 -0.66
CA TYR A 60 -0.39 -3.52 0.16
C TYR A 60 1.11 -3.69 -0.10
N TYR A 61 1.89 -2.71 0.35
CA TYR A 61 3.34 -2.68 0.25
C TYR A 61 3.97 -2.57 1.62
N VAL A 62 5.05 -3.30 1.86
CA VAL A 62 5.78 -3.26 3.13
C VAL A 62 6.50 -1.91 3.30
N SER A 63 6.30 -1.24 4.44
CA SER A 63 6.94 0.03 4.79
C SER A 63 8.33 -0.11 5.43
N PRO A 64 8.52 -0.91 6.50
CA PRO A 64 9.82 -1.01 7.17
C PRO A 64 10.85 -1.75 6.30
N PRO A 65 12.16 -1.59 6.56
CA PRO A 65 13.21 -2.32 5.83
C PRO A 65 12.99 -3.83 5.83
N LYS A 66 12.55 -4.34 6.98
CA LYS A 66 12.36 -5.75 7.29
C LYS A 66 11.13 -5.90 8.18
N LEU A 67 10.27 -6.85 7.86
CA LEU A 67 9.04 -7.13 8.58
C LEU A 67 8.89 -8.63 8.78
N GLY A 68 8.75 -9.05 10.03
CA GLY A 68 8.47 -10.45 10.36
C GLY A 68 7.01 -10.79 10.10
N VAL A 69 6.78 -11.85 9.34
CA VAL A 69 5.50 -12.52 9.13
C VAL A 69 5.30 -13.54 10.25
N ARG A 70 4.13 -13.54 10.88
CA ARG A 70 3.88 -14.28 12.11
C ARG A 70 2.80 -15.33 11.95
N GLU A 71 2.89 -16.39 12.73
CA GLU A 71 1.91 -17.50 12.72
C GLU A 71 0.53 -17.10 13.30
N ALA A 72 0.47 -15.99 14.05
CA ALA A 72 -0.76 -15.51 14.68
C ALA A 72 -0.82 -13.97 14.73
N PRO A 73 -2.02 -13.36 14.81
CA PRO A 73 -2.22 -11.90 14.82
C PRO A 73 -1.89 -11.27 16.19
N ARG A 74 -0.64 -11.44 16.64
CA ARG A 74 -0.10 -10.92 17.90
C ARG A 74 1.42 -10.74 17.80
N TYR A 75 1.97 -9.74 18.47
CA TYR A 75 3.41 -9.39 18.35
C TYR A 75 4.36 -10.39 19.03
N ASP A 76 3.86 -11.21 19.93
CA ASP A 76 4.59 -12.26 20.64
C ASP A 76 4.49 -13.63 19.94
N ALA A 77 3.83 -13.71 18.77
CA ALA A 77 3.81 -14.91 17.95
C ALA A 77 5.16 -15.16 17.27
N PHE A 78 5.45 -16.43 16.98
CA PHE A 78 6.63 -16.84 16.24
C PHE A 78 6.67 -16.15 14.86
N VAL A 79 7.86 -15.73 14.45
CA VAL A 79 8.11 -15.16 13.13
C VAL A 79 8.48 -16.30 12.21
N GLU A 80 7.57 -16.68 11.31
CA GLU A 80 7.76 -17.77 10.37
C GLU A 80 8.68 -17.38 9.20
N SER A 81 8.48 -16.17 8.68
CA SER A 81 9.24 -15.66 7.54
C SER A 81 9.39 -14.15 7.62
N GLU A 82 10.17 -13.58 6.70
CA GLU A 82 10.45 -12.15 6.67
C GLU A 82 10.17 -11.59 5.29
N VAL A 83 9.61 -10.38 5.26
CA VAL A 83 9.30 -9.63 4.03
C VAL A 83 9.95 -8.26 4.09
N TYR A 84 10.29 -7.72 2.93
CA TYR A 84 11.17 -6.55 2.84
C TYR A 84 10.47 -5.34 2.26
N ARG A 85 11.02 -4.14 2.55
CA ARG A 85 10.45 -2.86 2.11
C ARG A 85 10.11 -2.87 0.61
N GLY A 86 8.90 -2.43 0.29
CA GLY A 86 8.41 -2.31 -1.07
C GLY A 86 7.90 -3.63 -1.67
N GLU A 87 8.02 -4.75 -0.97
CA GLU A 87 7.37 -5.99 -1.39
C GLU A 87 5.86 -5.84 -1.34
N LYS A 88 5.21 -6.41 -2.36
CA LYS A 88 3.77 -6.37 -2.53
C LYS A 88 3.16 -7.59 -1.84
N LEU A 89 2.28 -7.36 -0.87
CA LEU A 89 1.54 -8.38 -0.14
C LEU A 89 0.07 -8.35 -0.55
N HIS A 90 -0.54 -9.52 -0.63
CA HIS A 90 -1.96 -9.69 -0.87
C HIS A 90 -2.66 -10.11 0.42
N ILE A 91 -3.44 -9.19 1.01
CA ILE A 91 -4.17 -9.40 2.26
C ILE A 91 -5.48 -10.11 1.96
N LEU A 92 -5.62 -11.33 2.50
CA LEU A 92 -6.81 -12.17 2.40
C LEU A 92 -7.86 -11.85 3.47
N GLU A 93 -7.43 -11.34 4.62
CA GLU A 93 -8.31 -11.02 5.75
C GLU A 93 -7.71 -9.92 6.60
N LYS A 94 -8.55 -9.02 7.13
CA LYS A 94 -8.15 -7.98 8.08
C LYS A 94 -8.87 -8.18 9.40
N LYS A 95 -8.12 -8.31 10.49
CA LYS A 95 -8.67 -8.56 11.83
C LYS A 95 -7.83 -7.87 12.89
N ASN A 96 -8.44 -7.02 13.72
CA ASN A 96 -7.82 -6.38 14.88
C ASN A 96 -6.46 -5.69 14.59
N GLY A 97 -6.33 -5.04 13.42
CA GLY A 97 -5.07 -4.38 13.03
C GLY A 97 -4.05 -5.31 12.35
N TRP A 98 -4.39 -6.57 12.12
CA TRP A 98 -3.56 -7.55 11.41
C TRP A 98 -4.15 -7.91 10.06
N GLY A 99 -3.27 -8.17 9.09
CA GLY A 99 -3.60 -8.69 7.78
C GLY A 99 -3.09 -10.11 7.62
N ARG A 100 -3.96 -11.05 7.26
CA ARG A 100 -3.57 -12.43 6.90
C ARG A 100 -3.17 -12.48 5.43
N ILE A 101 -2.05 -13.13 5.11
CA ILE A 101 -1.52 -13.20 3.74
C ILE A 101 -1.51 -14.61 3.14
N SER A 102 -1.59 -15.65 3.96
CA SER A 102 -1.70 -17.04 3.52
C SER A 102 -3.03 -17.66 3.92
N ARG A 103 -3.41 -18.79 3.31
CA ARG A 103 -4.57 -19.58 3.77
C ARG A 103 -4.25 -20.17 5.13
N TYR A 104 -5.27 -20.59 5.87
CA TYR A 104 -5.03 -21.42 7.05
C TYR A 104 -4.45 -22.77 6.61
N TYR A 105 -3.44 -23.25 7.34
CA TYR A 105 -2.81 -24.54 7.15
C TYR A 105 -2.46 -25.15 8.51
N VAL A 106 -2.09 -26.43 8.51
CA VAL A 106 -1.77 -27.19 9.73
C VAL A 106 -0.48 -27.97 9.46
N TYR A 107 0.46 -27.97 10.41
CA TYR A 107 1.73 -28.71 10.25
C TYR A 107 1.55 -30.24 10.37
N GLU A 108 0.65 -30.69 11.24
CA GLU A 108 0.40 -32.11 11.52
C GLU A 108 -1.11 -32.41 11.57
N GLU A 109 -1.53 -33.62 11.23
CA GLU A 109 -2.95 -33.99 11.23
C GLU A 109 -3.55 -33.87 12.64
N GLY A 110 -4.54 -32.98 12.80
CA GLY A 110 -5.16 -32.66 14.10
C GLY A 110 -4.44 -31.56 14.90
N GLY A 111 -3.41 -30.93 14.34
CA GLY A 111 -2.74 -29.76 14.92
C GLY A 111 -3.58 -28.48 14.87
N GLU A 112 -3.02 -27.39 15.40
CA GLU A 112 -3.64 -26.07 15.38
C GLU A 112 -3.62 -25.45 13.98
N GLU A 113 -4.73 -24.81 13.58
CA GLU A 113 -4.77 -24.03 12.34
C GLU A 113 -4.00 -22.72 12.51
N ILE A 114 -2.98 -22.56 11.67
CA ILE A 114 -2.10 -21.40 11.65
C ILE A 114 -2.20 -20.69 10.30
N ALA A 115 -1.78 -19.43 10.26
CA ALA A 115 -1.67 -18.67 9.03
C ALA A 115 -0.60 -17.59 9.17
N GLU A 116 -0.24 -16.97 8.06
CA GLU A 116 0.74 -15.90 8.04
C GLU A 116 0.05 -14.54 8.23
N TRP A 117 0.49 -13.80 9.24
CA TRP A 117 -0.07 -12.51 9.66
C TRP A 117 0.99 -11.43 9.68
N VAL A 118 0.60 -10.24 9.24
CA VAL A 118 1.42 -9.02 9.27
C VAL A 118 0.66 -7.87 9.92
N PRO A 119 1.32 -6.97 10.67
CA PRO A 119 0.68 -5.81 11.26
C PRO A 119 0.31 -4.80 10.16
N MET A 120 -0.95 -4.41 10.07
CA MET A 120 -1.45 -3.50 9.02
C MET A 120 -0.82 -2.10 9.10
N GLU A 121 -0.39 -1.66 10.28
CA GLU A 121 0.32 -0.39 10.48
C GLU A 121 1.68 -0.34 9.78
N ALA A 122 2.29 -1.50 9.50
CA ALA A 122 3.56 -1.60 8.79
C ALA A 122 3.38 -1.61 7.25
N LEU A 123 2.16 -1.46 6.76
CA LEU A 123 1.80 -1.59 5.35
C LEU A 123 1.29 -0.28 4.76
N LEU A 124 1.54 -0.09 3.47
CA LEU A 124 1.13 1.07 2.68
C LEU A 124 0.22 0.63 1.53
N GLU A 125 -0.83 1.38 1.24
CA GLU A 125 -1.68 1.14 0.06
C GLU A 125 -0.95 1.43 -1.26
N ILE A 126 0.11 2.24 -1.19
CA ILE A 126 0.89 2.71 -2.33
C ILE A 126 2.35 2.30 -2.13
N SER A 127 3.01 1.85 -3.19
CA SER A 127 4.43 1.52 -3.12
C SER A 127 5.23 2.71 -2.61
N PRO A 128 6.12 2.52 -1.62
CA PRO A 128 7.00 3.59 -1.19
C PRO A 128 7.95 3.97 -2.32
N THR A 129 8.22 5.27 -2.47
CA THR A 129 9.29 5.76 -3.34
C THR A 129 10.61 5.62 -2.60
N ILE A 130 11.45 4.67 -3.01
CA ILE A 130 12.76 4.44 -2.41
C ILE A 130 13.79 5.28 -3.18
N THR A 131 14.51 6.16 -2.47
CA THR A 131 15.59 6.95 -3.07
C THR A 131 16.78 6.07 -3.44
N LYS A 132 17.68 6.56 -4.30
CA LYS A 132 18.87 5.79 -4.68
C LYS A 132 19.79 5.57 -3.47
N GLU A 133 19.88 6.58 -2.61
CA GLU A 133 20.70 6.61 -1.41
C GLU A 133 20.20 5.58 -0.39
N GLU A 134 18.90 5.57 -0.09
CA GLU A 134 18.29 4.57 0.80
C GLU A 134 18.44 3.15 0.25
N ARG A 135 18.36 2.98 -1.08
CA ARG A 135 18.58 1.68 -1.72
C ARG A 135 20.02 1.21 -1.56
N VAL A 136 21.00 2.10 -1.76
CA VAL A 136 22.43 1.81 -1.55
C VAL A 136 22.67 1.45 -0.09
N GLU A 137 22.12 2.20 0.86
CA GLU A 137 22.23 1.91 2.29
C GLU A 137 21.66 0.54 2.63
N THR A 138 20.41 0.27 2.21
CA THR A 138 19.74 -1.02 2.44
C THR A 138 20.54 -2.18 1.86
N VAL A 139 20.95 -2.09 0.60
CA VAL A 139 21.71 -3.16 -0.05
C VAL A 139 23.08 -3.34 0.59
N SER A 140 23.76 -2.24 0.95
CA SER A 140 25.06 -2.31 1.61
C SER A 140 25.00 -3.02 2.96
N SER A 141 23.90 -2.87 3.70
CA SER A 141 23.69 -3.58 4.98
C SER A 141 23.67 -5.10 4.83
N TYR A 142 23.20 -5.63 3.70
CA TYR A 142 23.19 -7.07 3.44
C TYR A 142 24.59 -7.63 3.15
N VAL A 143 25.48 -6.81 2.60
CA VAL A 143 26.82 -7.24 2.15
C VAL A 143 27.97 -6.66 2.95
N GLU A 144 27.71 -5.92 4.03
CA GLU A 144 28.75 -5.24 4.80
C GLU A 144 29.81 -6.18 5.39
N LYS A 145 29.44 -7.45 5.62
CA LYS A 145 30.30 -8.51 6.16
C LYS A 145 31.07 -9.30 5.09
N SER A 146 30.94 -8.92 3.83
CA SER A 146 31.64 -9.56 2.72
C SER A 146 33.17 -9.46 2.89
N ASP A 147 33.86 -10.46 2.36
CA ASP A 147 35.31 -10.40 2.22
C ASP A 147 35.71 -9.20 1.34
N ASP A 148 36.72 -8.45 1.78
CA ASP A 148 37.23 -7.26 1.08
C ASP A 148 36.16 -6.17 0.77
N PHE A 149 35.05 -6.13 1.55
CA PHE A 149 33.90 -5.25 1.30
C PHE A 149 34.28 -3.79 0.99
N LYS A 150 35.15 -3.18 1.81
CA LYS A 150 35.57 -1.79 1.63
C LYS A 150 36.30 -1.53 0.30
N GLN A 151 37.02 -2.53 -0.21
CA GLN A 151 37.80 -2.42 -1.45
C GLN A 151 36.89 -2.52 -2.69
N HIS A 152 35.78 -3.22 -2.55
CA HIS A 152 34.88 -3.58 -3.65
C HIS A 152 33.44 -3.11 -3.44
N PHE A 153 33.25 -2.11 -2.57
CA PHE A 153 31.94 -1.61 -2.13
C PHE A 153 30.97 -1.38 -3.29
N GLU A 154 31.40 -0.59 -4.29
CA GLU A 154 30.55 -0.22 -5.43
C GLU A 154 30.10 -1.45 -6.22
N MET A 155 31.00 -2.41 -6.45
CA MET A 155 30.69 -3.61 -7.23
C MET A 155 29.76 -4.55 -6.47
N PHE A 156 30.04 -4.78 -5.18
CA PHE A 156 29.18 -5.63 -4.35
C PHE A 156 27.78 -5.06 -4.22
N VAL A 157 27.64 -3.77 -3.94
CA VAL A 157 26.32 -3.13 -3.85
C VAL A 157 25.60 -3.19 -5.19
N LYS A 158 26.27 -2.87 -6.30
CA LYS A 158 25.66 -2.90 -7.65
C LYS A 158 25.16 -4.30 -8.02
N ILE A 159 26.00 -5.32 -7.87
CA ILE A 159 25.67 -6.69 -8.28
C ILE A 159 24.62 -7.29 -7.35
N THR A 160 24.71 -7.03 -6.05
CA THR A 160 23.69 -7.45 -5.09
C THR A 160 22.34 -6.82 -5.41
N ASP A 161 22.31 -5.50 -5.69
CA ASP A 161 21.09 -4.81 -6.07
C ASP A 161 20.47 -5.40 -7.35
N GLN A 162 21.30 -5.76 -8.33
CA GLN A 162 20.87 -6.44 -9.55
C GLN A 162 20.25 -7.81 -9.24
N LEU A 163 20.93 -8.66 -8.46
CA LEU A 163 20.46 -9.99 -8.11
C LEU A 163 19.13 -9.97 -7.34
N LEU A 164 18.96 -9.00 -6.45
CA LEU A 164 17.71 -8.79 -5.70
C LEU A 164 16.56 -8.32 -6.63
N LYS A 165 16.85 -7.43 -7.59
CA LYS A 165 15.84 -6.98 -8.57
C LYS A 165 15.40 -8.09 -9.52
N GLU A 166 16.33 -8.94 -9.93
CA GLU A 166 16.08 -10.10 -10.78
C GLU A 166 15.40 -11.26 -10.01
N LYS A 167 15.31 -11.16 -8.68
CA LYS A 167 14.83 -12.22 -7.78
C LYS A 167 15.65 -13.51 -7.87
N THR A 168 16.90 -13.39 -8.30
CA THR A 168 17.87 -14.50 -8.31
C THR A 168 18.31 -14.84 -6.89
N CYS A 169 18.38 -13.82 -6.03
CA CYS A 169 18.68 -13.94 -4.60
C CYS A 169 17.65 -13.17 -3.79
N THR A 170 17.49 -13.55 -2.52
CA THR A 170 16.76 -12.81 -1.49
C THR A 170 17.75 -12.13 -0.53
N PRO A 171 17.33 -11.13 0.26
CA PRO A 171 18.22 -10.57 1.27
C PRO A 171 18.66 -11.61 2.32
N GLU A 172 17.81 -12.57 2.65
CA GLU A 172 18.11 -13.71 3.53
C GLU A 172 19.34 -14.50 3.07
N ASP A 173 19.50 -14.73 1.76
CA ASP A 173 20.67 -15.43 1.20
C ASP A 173 22.00 -14.75 1.61
N PHE A 174 22.03 -13.41 1.65
CA PHE A 174 23.19 -12.63 2.06
C PHE A 174 23.37 -12.62 3.58
N GLU A 175 22.28 -12.72 4.34
CA GLU A 175 22.33 -12.85 5.80
C GLU A 175 22.93 -14.20 6.20
N GLU A 176 22.52 -15.30 5.54
CA GLU A 176 23.01 -16.66 5.79
C GLU A 176 24.50 -16.82 5.49
N THR A 177 24.97 -16.31 4.34
CA THR A 177 26.39 -16.42 3.96
C THR A 177 27.26 -15.29 4.49
N HIS A 178 26.65 -14.30 5.16
CA HIS A 178 27.28 -13.06 5.61
C HIS A 178 27.92 -12.26 4.44
N GLY A 179 27.25 -12.25 3.29
CA GLY A 179 27.68 -11.54 2.09
C GLY A 179 28.55 -12.36 1.14
N TRP A 180 29.37 -11.66 0.36
CA TRP A 180 30.25 -12.24 -0.66
C TRP A 180 31.52 -12.84 -0.06
N ILE A 181 31.81 -14.09 -0.41
CA ILE A 181 32.95 -14.87 0.11
C ILE A 181 34.03 -14.98 -0.96
N ARG A 182 35.29 -14.71 -0.61
CA ARG A 182 36.41 -14.79 -1.55
C ARG A 182 36.67 -16.23 -1.99
N SER A 183 36.75 -16.46 -3.30
CA SER A 183 37.07 -17.77 -3.87
C SER A 183 38.58 -18.01 -3.90
N LEU A 184 39.03 -19.08 -3.25
CA LEU A 184 40.42 -19.52 -3.30
C LEU A 184 40.76 -20.34 -4.57
N THR A 185 39.76 -20.67 -5.39
CA THR A 185 39.96 -21.47 -6.61
C THR A 185 40.63 -20.67 -7.71
N PHE A 186 40.36 -19.36 -7.78
CA PHE A 186 40.86 -18.48 -8.84
C PHE A 186 42.03 -17.63 -8.32
N LYS A 187 43.26 -18.16 -8.41
CA LYS A 187 44.45 -17.52 -7.81
C LYS A 187 44.80 -16.14 -8.38
N TYR A 188 44.43 -15.87 -9.63
CA TYR A 188 44.82 -14.65 -10.37
C TYR A 188 43.64 -13.73 -10.71
N ARG A 189 42.43 -14.07 -10.24
CA ARG A 189 41.22 -13.26 -10.42
C ARG A 189 40.64 -12.95 -9.04
N ASP A 190 40.11 -11.76 -8.87
CA ASP A 190 39.37 -11.40 -7.66
C ASP A 190 37.93 -11.87 -7.82
N VAL A 191 37.75 -13.17 -7.58
CA VAL A 191 36.46 -13.85 -7.68
C VAL A 191 35.89 -14.06 -6.29
N TYR A 192 34.63 -13.69 -6.13
CA TYR A 192 33.84 -13.93 -4.93
C TYR A 192 32.65 -14.81 -5.29
N PHE A 193 32.00 -15.38 -4.28
CA PHE A 193 30.81 -16.17 -4.49
C PHE A 193 29.79 -15.98 -3.36
N ILE A 194 28.56 -16.34 -3.66
CA ILE A 194 27.45 -16.45 -2.72
C ILE A 194 26.60 -17.68 -3.07
N TYR A 195 25.76 -18.11 -2.14
CA TYR A 195 24.71 -19.10 -2.38
C TYR A 195 23.36 -18.40 -2.35
N CYS A 196 22.54 -18.60 -3.39
CA CYS A 196 21.18 -18.07 -3.43
C CYS A 196 20.16 -19.20 -3.60
N GLY A 197 19.19 -19.31 -2.68
CA GLY A 197 18.25 -20.43 -2.62
C GLY A 197 18.81 -21.68 -1.91
N GLY A 198 19.78 -21.50 -1.00
CA GLY A 198 20.37 -22.54 -0.14
C GLY A 198 21.78 -23.00 -0.53
N ILE A 199 22.45 -23.79 0.34
CA ILE A 199 23.92 -24.05 0.31
C ILE A 199 24.35 -25.16 -0.70
N LYS A 200 23.57 -25.40 -1.76
CA LYS A 200 23.94 -26.41 -2.79
C LYS A 200 24.89 -25.80 -3.81
N GLN A 201 25.75 -26.62 -4.42
CA GLN A 201 26.65 -26.17 -5.49
C GLN A 201 25.91 -25.51 -6.66
N ALA A 202 24.72 -26.01 -7.01
CA ALA A 202 23.89 -25.44 -8.08
C ALA A 202 23.38 -24.01 -7.79
N ASN A 203 23.34 -23.63 -6.51
CA ASN A 203 22.90 -22.31 -6.05
C ASN A 203 24.06 -21.33 -5.92
N LYS A 204 25.28 -21.78 -6.26
CA LYS A 204 26.49 -20.99 -6.09
C LYS A 204 26.69 -20.05 -7.27
N ILE A 205 26.72 -18.76 -6.98
CA ILE A 205 26.91 -17.69 -7.95
C ILE A 205 28.30 -17.12 -7.74
N TYR A 206 29.10 -17.04 -8.80
CA TYR A 206 30.41 -16.39 -8.77
C TYR A 206 30.35 -15.00 -9.38
N LEU A 207 31.12 -14.08 -8.81
CA LEU A 207 31.32 -12.72 -9.28
C LEU A 207 32.81 -12.47 -9.50
N ASP A 208 33.21 -12.12 -10.71
CA ASP A 208 34.50 -11.46 -10.93
C ASP A 208 34.35 -9.97 -10.64
N VAL A 209 34.94 -9.50 -9.54
CA VAL A 209 34.70 -8.15 -9.02
C VAL A 209 35.33 -7.05 -9.87
N ARG A 210 36.31 -7.39 -10.71
CA ARG A 210 37.00 -6.41 -11.56
C ARG A 210 36.18 -6.09 -12.80
N THR A 211 35.51 -7.10 -13.34
CA THR A 211 34.71 -7.01 -14.57
C THR A 211 33.22 -6.84 -14.30
N GLY A 212 32.74 -7.28 -13.14
CA GLY A 212 31.31 -7.38 -12.83
C GLY A 212 30.65 -8.61 -13.48
N GLU A 213 31.43 -9.54 -14.01
CA GLU A 213 30.91 -10.76 -14.65
C GLU A 213 30.35 -11.73 -13.61
N ILE A 214 29.11 -12.17 -13.80
CA ILE A 214 28.46 -13.23 -13.02
C ILE A 214 28.52 -14.53 -13.81
N PHE A 215 28.95 -15.62 -13.16
CA PHE A 215 29.01 -16.95 -13.79
C PHE A 215 28.74 -18.09 -12.81
N TYR A 216 28.47 -19.27 -13.34
CA TYR A 216 28.05 -20.47 -12.61
C TYR A 216 29.00 -21.64 -12.89
N ARG A 217 29.07 -22.61 -11.98
CA ARG A 217 29.90 -23.80 -12.12
C ARG A 217 29.27 -25.08 -11.57
#